data_AF-A0A6A5EPW8-F1
#
_entry.id   AF-A0A6A5EPW8-F1
#
_cell.length_a   1.000
_cell.length_b   1.000
_cell.length_c   1.000
_cell.angle_alpha   90.00
_cell.angle_beta   90.00
_cell.angle_gamma   90.00
#
_symmetry.space_group_name_H-M   'P 1'
#
loop_
_entity.id
_entity.type
_entity.pdbx_description
1 polymer ?
#
loop_
_entity_poly.entity_id
_entity_poly.type
_entity_poly.pdbx_seq_one_letter_code
_entity_poly.pdbx_strand_id
1 'polypeptide(L)'
;ADRCHGFRPITQASQTEGEEPTTAAGQSQSEPTRKKISFAQLVKEGRRFNIDLVSKLMYSRGSLVDLLIKSNVSRYAEFKNVTRILTYRDGKVEQVPCSRADVFASRQLSVVEKRKLMRFLTSCVEETEEQRAYNGRPYLEFLCDQQLGDNLQHFLLHSIAMVTEDTPTEEGLASTRHFLRCLGRYGNTPFLFPVYGLGEIPQCFCRMCAVFGGIYCLRHSVSCLLLDKDTNRCKAVIDSRGQRISCSHFVVEDGFIGADRKREATPTRYLSRAVLITDRSILPSDSDQQVSMVTVPPIAAGCPAVKMVELCPSTMTCMPGTYLVHLTCQSAGSAYQDLSPVVTRMFRTPESHDQESSPTVLWCLYFNMADGSGLEGEGHDLPSNVYLCSGPDAGLGHEHAVRQAQAIFQKILPEEEFCPPAPNPEDIVYDGDNNSSSTPGDGETLEGEEEKEKVEGEKEEKVEGEVEEEETPKEEQSLQTEE
;
A
#
# COMPACT_ATOMS: atom_id res chain seq x y z
N ALA A 1 -50.85 7.16 -37.08
CA ALA A 1 -51.81 6.21 -36.49
C ALA A 1 -51.20 5.74 -35.17
N ASP A 2 -51.18 6.53 -34.12
CA ASP A 2 -52.30 7.08 -33.34
C ASP A 2 -52.34 6.36 -32.00
N ARG A 3 -51.75 6.95 -30.96
CA ARG A 3 -52.53 7.67 -29.93
C ARG A 3 -51.63 8.15 -28.80
N CYS A 4 -51.59 9.48 -28.69
CA CYS A 4 -51.19 10.25 -27.52
C CYS A 4 -52.32 10.24 -26.48
N HIS A 5 -51.96 10.20 -25.20
CA HIS A 5 -52.66 10.83 -24.08
C HIS A 5 -51.54 11.17 -23.06
N GLY A 6 -51.30 12.39 -22.58
CA GLY A 6 -52.13 13.58 -22.51
C GLY A 6 -52.66 13.75 -21.09
N PHE A 7 -51.85 14.22 -20.16
CA PHE A 7 -52.31 14.79 -18.89
C PHE A 7 -51.63 16.15 -18.66
N ARG A 8 -52.45 17.20 -18.58
CA ARG A 8 -52.10 18.58 -18.21
C ARG A 8 -52.69 18.89 -16.83
N PRO A 9 -52.18 19.95 -16.15
CA PRO A 9 -52.27 20.14 -14.71
C PRO A 9 -53.53 20.92 -14.28
N ILE A 10 -53.91 20.80 -13.01
CA ILE A 10 -54.89 21.68 -12.36
C ILE A 10 -54.14 22.61 -11.42
N THR A 11 -54.19 23.90 -11.75
CA THR A 11 -54.01 25.04 -10.85
C THR A 11 -55.39 25.50 -10.37
N GLN A 12 -55.54 25.77 -9.08
CA GLN A 12 -56.28 26.95 -8.61
C GLN A 12 -55.95 27.25 -7.15
N ALA A 13 -55.71 28.54 -6.91
CA ALA A 13 -55.36 29.16 -5.65
C ALA A 13 -56.61 29.47 -4.82
N SER A 14 -56.43 29.52 -3.50
CA SER A 14 -57.29 30.29 -2.60
C SER A 14 -56.40 31.05 -1.61
N GLN A 15 -56.44 32.37 -1.71
CA GLN A 15 -55.86 33.33 -0.78
C GLN A 15 -56.78 33.48 0.44
N THR A 16 -56.21 33.52 1.64
CA THR A 16 -56.77 34.21 2.81
C THR A 16 -55.60 34.75 3.63
N GLU A 17 -55.61 36.07 3.85
CA GLU A 17 -54.66 36.86 4.63
C GLU A 17 -54.88 36.72 6.14
N GLY A 18 -53.81 36.91 6.92
CA GLY A 18 -53.82 37.05 8.37
C GLY A 18 -52.39 37.10 8.92
N GLU A 19 -51.88 38.31 9.15
CA GLU A 19 -50.57 38.61 9.76
C GLU A 19 -50.54 38.31 11.27
N GLU A 20 -49.42 37.77 11.78
CA GLU A 20 -48.57 38.44 12.79
C GLU A 20 -47.22 37.70 12.98
N PRO A 21 -46.12 38.40 13.36
CA PRO A 21 -44.76 37.94 13.14
C PRO A 21 -44.16 37.27 14.39
N THR A 22 -43.48 36.13 14.21
CA THR A 22 -42.57 35.60 15.24
C THR A 22 -41.19 35.34 14.65
N THR A 23 -40.26 36.13 15.16
CA THR A 23 -38.82 36.06 14.98
C THR A 23 -38.25 34.72 15.45
N ALA A 24 -37.62 33.98 14.54
CA ALA A 24 -36.55 33.04 14.87
C ALA A 24 -35.73 32.75 13.60
N ALA A 25 -34.82 33.66 13.24
CA ALA A 25 -33.81 33.40 12.23
C ALA A 25 -32.75 32.46 12.80
N GLY A 26 -33.05 31.16 12.85
CA GLY A 26 -32.03 30.12 12.92
C GLY A 26 -31.43 29.97 11.52
N GLN A 27 -30.24 30.51 11.31
CA GLN A 27 -29.45 30.22 10.11
C GLN A 27 -29.07 28.73 10.16
N SER A 28 -29.90 27.88 9.54
CA SER A 28 -29.47 26.55 9.13
C SER A 28 -28.39 26.74 8.09
N GLN A 29 -27.13 26.57 8.48
CA GLN A 29 -26.05 26.38 7.51
C GLN A 29 -26.40 25.11 6.73
N SER A 30 -26.97 25.29 5.54
CA SER A 30 -27.15 24.20 4.58
C SER A 30 -25.77 23.64 4.28
N GLU A 31 -25.55 22.36 4.57
CA GLU A 31 -24.36 21.65 4.09
C GLU A 31 -24.17 21.94 2.59
N PRO A 32 -22.95 22.23 2.14
CA PRO A 32 -22.71 22.48 0.72
C PRO A 32 -23.15 21.25 -0.07
N THR A 33 -24.19 21.41 -0.89
CA THR A 33 -24.69 20.35 -1.77
C THR A 33 -23.56 19.95 -2.70
N ARG A 34 -22.93 18.80 -2.40
CA ARG A 34 -21.80 18.25 -3.15
C ARG A 34 -22.23 18.12 -4.61
N LYS A 35 -21.55 18.83 -5.51
CA LYS A 35 -21.87 18.81 -6.95
C LYS A 35 -21.83 17.37 -7.45
N LYS A 36 -22.93 16.90 -8.06
CA LYS A 36 -22.98 15.57 -8.67
C LYS A 36 -21.93 15.46 -9.77
N ILE A 37 -21.08 14.43 -9.68
CA ILE A 37 -20.04 14.15 -10.67
C ILE A 37 -20.67 13.35 -11.82
N SER A 38 -20.50 13.85 -13.04
CA SER A 38 -20.99 13.22 -14.27
C SER A 38 -19.88 12.45 -14.98
N PHE A 39 -20.24 11.45 -15.80
CA PHE A 39 -19.28 10.73 -16.63
C PHE A 39 -18.49 11.66 -17.58
N ALA A 40 -19.13 12.69 -18.13
CA ALA A 40 -18.44 13.69 -18.96
C ALA A 40 -17.32 14.43 -18.19
N GLN A 41 -17.51 14.69 -16.89
CA GLN A 41 -16.46 15.26 -16.05
C GLN A 41 -15.34 14.25 -15.77
N LEU A 42 -15.66 12.98 -15.52
CA LEU A 42 -14.65 11.92 -15.35
C LEU A 42 -13.76 11.82 -16.60
N VAL A 43 -14.36 11.83 -17.80
CA VAL A 43 -13.63 11.79 -19.06
C VAL A 43 -12.78 13.06 -19.25
N LYS A 44 -13.34 14.24 -18.94
CA LYS A 44 -12.60 15.52 -19.02
C LYS A 44 -11.36 15.54 -18.13
N GLU A 45 -11.48 15.02 -16.91
CA GLU A 45 -10.40 14.94 -15.92
C GLU A 45 -9.59 13.64 -16.02
N GLY A 46 -9.75 12.86 -17.10
CA GLY A 46 -9.17 11.51 -17.24
C GLY A 46 -7.66 11.43 -17.02
N ARG A 47 -6.91 12.51 -17.30
CA ARG A 47 -5.45 12.58 -17.06
C ARG A 47 -5.05 12.64 -15.58
N ARG A 48 -6.01 12.84 -14.67
CA ARG A 48 -5.80 12.80 -13.22
C ARG A 48 -5.92 11.39 -12.66
N PHE A 49 -6.30 10.43 -13.48
CA PHE A 49 -6.44 9.05 -13.08
C PHE A 49 -5.20 8.25 -13.48
N ASN A 50 -4.61 7.58 -12.49
CA ASN A 50 -3.58 6.57 -12.67
C ASN A 50 -4.13 5.28 -12.06
N ILE A 51 -4.74 4.45 -12.91
CA ILE A 51 -5.52 3.29 -12.46
C ILE A 51 -4.65 2.04 -12.55
N ASP A 52 -4.25 1.52 -11.39
CA ASP A 52 -3.42 0.32 -11.33
C ASP A 52 -4.21 -0.95 -11.67
N LEU A 53 -3.66 -1.77 -12.57
CA LEU A 53 -4.18 -3.11 -12.84
C LEU A 53 -3.95 -4.05 -11.63
N VAL A 54 -2.82 -3.86 -10.93
CA VAL A 54 -2.43 -4.61 -9.73
C VAL A 54 -2.78 -3.77 -8.49
N SER A 55 -3.38 -4.39 -7.46
CA SER A 55 -3.61 -3.70 -6.17
C SER A 55 -2.81 -4.37 -5.08
N LYS A 56 -1.71 -3.73 -4.74
CA LYS A 56 -0.76 -4.12 -3.70
C LYS A 56 -0.45 -2.91 -2.81
N LEU A 57 0.17 -3.19 -1.67
CA LEU A 57 0.70 -2.18 -0.77
C LEU A 57 2.16 -2.53 -0.46
N MET A 58 2.93 -1.54 -0.07
CA MET A 58 4.32 -1.74 0.32
C MET A 58 4.41 -1.80 1.84
N TYR A 59 4.80 -2.95 2.39
CA TYR A 59 5.18 -3.00 3.81
C TYR A 59 6.34 -2.04 4.06
N SER A 60 6.27 -1.30 5.16
CA SER A 60 7.32 -0.36 5.55
C SER A 60 8.66 -1.06 5.77
N ARG A 61 8.65 -2.33 6.18
CA ARG A 61 9.81 -3.23 6.22
C ARG A 61 9.49 -4.43 5.34
N GLY A 62 10.13 -4.52 4.19
CA GLY A 62 9.93 -5.61 3.23
C GLY A 62 10.96 -5.51 2.12
N SER A 63 11.15 -6.60 1.38
CA SER A 63 12.24 -6.71 0.42
C SER A 63 12.23 -5.60 -0.64
N LEU A 64 11.05 -5.15 -1.08
CA LEU A 64 10.96 -4.06 -2.06
C LEU A 64 11.39 -2.71 -1.48
N VAL A 65 10.95 -2.34 -0.27
CA VAL A 65 11.36 -1.06 0.36
C VAL A 65 12.85 -1.09 0.65
N ASP A 66 13.37 -2.20 1.16
CA ASP A 66 14.79 -2.34 1.45
C ASP A 66 15.62 -2.29 0.15
N LEU A 67 15.15 -2.91 -0.94
CA LEU A 67 15.78 -2.83 -2.26
C LEU A 67 15.76 -1.42 -2.85
N LEU A 68 14.64 -0.70 -2.74
CA LEU A 68 14.52 0.68 -3.23
C LEU A 68 15.50 1.63 -2.50
N ILE A 69 15.66 1.45 -1.19
CA ILE A 69 16.61 2.22 -0.38
C ILE A 69 18.04 1.83 -0.76
N LYS A 70 18.36 0.53 -0.74
CA LYS A 70 19.71 0.02 -1.04
C LYS A 70 20.21 0.45 -2.41
N SER A 71 19.38 0.33 -3.44
CA SER A 71 19.73 0.69 -4.82
C SER A 71 19.65 2.19 -5.12
N ASN A 72 19.24 3.01 -4.14
CA ASN A 72 18.94 4.43 -4.32
C ASN A 72 17.87 4.75 -5.38
N VAL A 73 17.06 3.76 -5.76
CA VAL A 73 15.92 3.89 -6.68
C VAL A 73 14.74 4.62 -6.02
N SER A 74 14.69 4.64 -4.68
CA SER A 74 13.72 5.40 -3.90
C SER A 74 13.66 6.89 -4.27
N ARG A 75 14.74 7.47 -4.82
CA ARG A 75 14.79 8.87 -5.27
C ARG A 75 13.88 9.18 -6.46
N TYR A 76 13.37 8.17 -7.15
CA TYR A 76 12.52 8.33 -8.33
C TYR A 76 11.02 8.32 -8.01
N ALA A 77 10.63 8.07 -6.75
CA ALA A 77 9.23 8.00 -6.36
C ALA A 77 9.01 8.61 -4.98
N GLU A 78 7.82 9.14 -4.77
CA GLU A 78 7.33 9.57 -3.47
C GLU A 78 6.29 8.57 -2.95
N PHE A 79 6.10 8.53 -1.63
CA PHE A 79 5.20 7.57 -1.00
C PHE A 79 4.26 8.28 -0.03
N LYS A 80 3.02 7.81 0.02
CA LYS A 80 2.06 8.15 1.06
C LYS A 80 1.91 6.99 2.04
N ASN A 81 1.72 7.34 3.31
CA ASN A 81 1.29 6.39 4.31
C ASN A 81 -0.13 5.92 4.01
N VAL A 82 -0.37 4.62 4.15
CA VAL A 82 -1.73 4.13 4.40
C VAL A 82 -2.07 4.52 5.83
N THR A 83 -3.19 5.21 6.02
CA THR A 83 -3.51 5.85 7.30
C THR A 83 -4.51 5.04 8.12
N ARG A 84 -5.27 4.15 7.47
CA ARG A 84 -6.32 3.36 8.12
C ARG A 84 -6.27 1.90 7.71
N ILE A 85 -6.37 1.01 8.70
CA ILE A 85 -6.69 -0.40 8.51
C ILE A 85 -8.14 -0.58 8.95
N LEU A 86 -8.98 -1.08 8.05
CA LEU A 86 -10.39 -1.27 8.27
C LEU A 86 -10.74 -2.75 8.06
N THR A 87 -11.81 -3.19 8.70
CA THR A 87 -12.39 -4.50 8.47
C THR A 87 -13.89 -4.40 8.28
N TYR A 88 -14.45 -5.29 7.47
CA TYR A 88 -15.88 -5.40 7.31
C TYR A 88 -16.43 -6.54 8.18
N ARG A 89 -17.35 -6.21 9.08
CA ARG A 89 -17.98 -7.17 9.99
C ARG A 89 -19.41 -6.77 10.27
N ASP A 90 -20.33 -7.74 10.28
CA ASP A 90 -21.74 -7.55 10.67
C ASP A 90 -22.45 -6.37 10.00
N GLY A 91 -22.19 -6.16 8.70
CA GLY A 91 -22.82 -5.06 7.96
C GLY A 91 -22.09 -3.73 8.02
N LYS A 92 -20.97 -3.63 8.76
CA LYS A 92 -20.30 -2.36 9.08
C LYS A 92 -18.81 -2.41 8.75
N VAL A 93 -18.29 -1.26 8.35
CA VAL A 93 -16.85 -1.03 8.21
C VAL A 93 -16.35 -0.41 9.51
N GLU A 94 -15.35 -1.06 10.11
CA GLU A 94 -14.79 -0.65 11.40
C GLU A 94 -13.29 -0.44 11.30
N GLN A 95 -12.76 0.53 12.06
CA GLN A 95 -11.33 0.80 12.10
C GLN A 95 -10.64 -0.13 13.09
N VAL A 96 -9.61 -0.82 12.61
CA VAL A 96 -8.78 -1.71 13.42
C VAL A 96 -7.70 -0.89 14.12
N PRO A 97 -7.59 -0.96 15.46
CA PRO A 97 -6.53 -0.26 16.18
C PRO A 97 -5.13 -0.78 15.78
N CYS A 98 -4.24 0.11 15.34
CA CYS A 98 -2.89 -0.25 14.90
C CYS A 98 -1.79 0.25 15.84
N SER A 99 -2.12 1.05 16.84
CA SER A 99 -1.16 1.56 17.82
C SER A 99 -1.69 1.40 19.25
N ARG A 100 -0.78 1.51 20.24
CA ARG A 100 -1.18 1.62 21.65
C ARG A 100 -2.21 2.74 21.85
N ALA A 101 -1.96 3.90 21.24
CA ALA A 101 -2.87 5.04 21.32
C ALA A 101 -4.24 4.72 20.73
N ASP A 102 -4.30 4.03 19.58
CA ASP A 102 -5.56 3.63 18.95
C ASP A 102 -6.33 2.63 19.82
N VAL A 103 -5.62 1.66 20.41
CA VAL A 103 -6.24 0.70 21.34
C VAL A 103 -6.84 1.43 22.54
N PHE A 104 -6.13 2.41 23.10
CA PHE A 104 -6.65 3.23 24.20
C PHE A 104 -7.85 4.08 23.78
N ALA A 105 -7.80 4.71 22.60
CA ALA A 105 -8.87 5.57 22.08
C ALA A 105 -10.10 4.79 21.58
N SER A 106 -9.95 3.50 21.26
CA SER A 106 -11.04 2.69 20.71
C SER A 106 -12.25 2.62 21.64
N ARG A 107 -13.42 2.96 21.11
CA ARG A 107 -14.71 2.82 21.81
C ARG A 107 -15.37 1.47 21.56
N GLN A 108 -14.87 0.72 20.59
CA GLN A 108 -15.38 -0.60 20.20
C GLN A 108 -14.84 -1.73 21.09
N LEU A 109 -13.75 -1.47 21.81
CA LEU A 109 -13.12 -2.44 22.72
C LEU A 109 -13.40 -2.08 24.18
N SER A 110 -13.83 -3.07 24.95
CA SER A 110 -13.87 -2.98 26.41
C SER A 110 -12.46 -2.86 27.01
N VAL A 111 -12.36 -2.38 28.25
CA VAL A 111 -11.06 -2.28 28.96
C VAL A 111 -10.37 -3.65 29.07
N VAL A 112 -11.15 -4.73 29.24
CA VAL A 112 -10.62 -6.10 29.31
C VAL A 112 -10.06 -6.54 27.96
N GLU A 113 -10.77 -6.29 26.87
CA GLU A 113 -10.30 -6.60 25.51
C GLU A 113 -9.03 -5.84 25.16
N LYS A 114 -8.95 -4.54 25.48
CA LYS A 114 -7.74 -3.74 25.28
C LYS A 114 -6.52 -4.35 25.98
N ARG A 115 -6.68 -4.78 27.23
CA ARG A 115 -5.61 -5.45 28.01
C ARG A 115 -5.24 -6.81 27.43
N LYS A 116 -6.21 -7.59 26.95
CA LYS A 116 -5.96 -8.89 26.31
C LYS A 116 -5.22 -8.73 24.99
N LEU A 117 -5.68 -7.82 24.12
CA LEU A 117 -5.03 -7.50 22.86
C LEU A 117 -3.58 -7.05 23.07
N MET A 118 -3.33 -6.09 23.96
CA MET A 118 -1.97 -5.61 24.22
C MET A 118 -1.04 -6.70 24.78
N ARG A 119 -1.56 -7.61 25.61
CA ARG A 119 -0.77 -8.76 26.10
C ARG A 119 -0.43 -9.71 24.97
N PHE A 120 -1.41 -10.04 24.12
CA PHE A 120 -1.21 -10.91 22.97
C PHE A 120 -0.23 -10.32 21.94
N LEU A 121 -0.36 -9.04 21.59
CA LEU A 121 0.56 -8.40 20.65
C LEU A 121 2.00 -8.36 21.18
N THR A 122 2.16 -8.15 22.50
CA THR A 122 3.47 -8.20 23.16
C THR A 122 4.04 -9.63 23.13
N SER A 123 3.23 -10.66 23.39
CA SER A 123 3.70 -12.05 23.37
C SER A 123 4.05 -12.55 21.97
N CYS A 124 3.49 -11.95 20.91
CA CYS A 124 3.81 -12.30 19.54
C CYS A 124 5.22 -11.86 19.11
N VAL A 125 5.85 -10.88 19.77
CA VAL A 125 7.14 -10.30 19.34
C VAL A 125 8.25 -11.35 19.33
N GLU A 126 8.23 -12.27 20.29
CA GLU A 126 9.19 -13.36 20.43
C GLU A 126 8.48 -14.72 20.26
N GLU A 127 9.23 -15.71 19.78
CA GLU A 127 8.70 -17.07 19.67
C GLU A 127 8.78 -17.78 21.02
N THR A 128 7.68 -18.39 21.45
CA THR A 128 7.60 -19.12 22.74
C THR A 128 7.40 -20.62 22.52
N GLU A 129 7.77 -21.44 23.51
CA GLU A 129 7.51 -22.89 23.48
C GLU A 129 6.01 -23.20 23.36
N GLU A 130 5.15 -22.38 23.96
CA GLU A 130 3.70 -22.49 23.84
C GLU A 130 3.25 -22.32 22.38
N GLN A 131 3.78 -21.34 21.65
CA GLN A 131 3.47 -21.14 20.24
C GLN A 131 3.90 -22.34 19.39
N ARG A 132 5.09 -22.91 19.65
CA ARG A 132 5.59 -24.08 18.91
C ARG A 132 4.73 -25.32 19.10
N ALA A 133 4.04 -25.46 20.24
CA ALA A 133 3.13 -26.56 20.49
C ALA A 133 1.91 -26.57 19.53
N TYR A 134 1.64 -25.47 18.83
CA TYR A 134 0.57 -25.33 17.84
C TYR A 134 1.06 -25.41 16.39
N ASN A 135 2.35 -25.68 16.14
CA ASN A 135 2.87 -25.79 14.77
C ASN A 135 2.09 -26.82 13.95
N GLY A 136 1.73 -26.46 12.72
CA GLY A 136 0.91 -27.27 11.81
C GLY A 136 -0.58 -27.32 12.16
N ARG A 137 -1.03 -26.74 13.28
CA ARG A 137 -2.47 -26.55 13.59
C ARG A 137 -2.94 -25.20 13.07
N PRO A 138 -4.25 -25.03 12.77
CA PRO A 138 -4.80 -23.77 12.30
C PRO A 138 -4.56 -22.60 13.27
N TYR A 139 -4.16 -21.44 12.74
CA TYR A 139 -3.89 -20.24 13.54
C TYR A 139 -5.13 -19.76 14.31
N LEU A 140 -6.33 -19.94 13.74
CA LEU A 140 -7.59 -19.62 14.43
C LEU A 140 -7.77 -20.46 15.71
N GLU A 141 -7.37 -21.74 15.69
CA GLU A 141 -7.44 -22.61 16.87
C GLU A 141 -6.54 -22.09 17.98
N PHE A 142 -5.31 -21.68 17.63
CA PHE A 142 -4.42 -21.02 18.57
C PHE A 142 -5.05 -19.74 19.15
N LEU A 143 -5.65 -18.87 18.31
CA LEU A 143 -6.30 -17.64 18.79
C LEU A 143 -7.47 -17.90 19.77
N CYS A 144 -8.24 -18.96 19.55
CA CYS A 144 -9.31 -19.38 20.45
C CYS A 144 -8.77 -19.76 21.84
N ASP A 145 -7.67 -20.51 21.88
CA ASP A 145 -7.06 -20.99 23.13
C ASP A 145 -6.37 -19.86 23.94
N GLN A 146 -6.07 -18.73 23.30
CA GLN A 146 -5.52 -17.53 23.95
C GLN A 146 -6.57 -16.70 24.73
N GLN A 147 -7.78 -17.22 24.90
CA GLN A 147 -8.88 -16.58 25.63
C GLN A 147 -9.23 -15.18 25.10
N LEU A 148 -9.07 -14.97 23.80
CA LEU A 148 -9.44 -13.74 23.11
C LEU A 148 -10.93 -13.79 22.78
N GLY A 149 -11.65 -12.69 22.92
CA GLY A 149 -13.05 -12.63 22.45
C GLY A 149 -13.11 -12.61 20.92
N ASP A 150 -14.25 -13.02 20.35
CA ASP A 150 -14.45 -13.15 18.90
C ASP A 150 -14.04 -11.91 18.10
N ASN A 151 -14.24 -10.71 18.66
CA ASN A 151 -13.84 -9.46 18.05
C ASN A 151 -12.32 -9.31 17.89
N LEU A 152 -11.56 -9.71 18.91
CA LEU A 152 -10.10 -9.67 18.85
C LEU A 152 -9.57 -10.75 17.91
N GLN A 153 -10.16 -11.94 17.93
CA GLN A 153 -9.80 -13.02 17.01
C GLN A 153 -10.01 -12.58 15.55
N HIS A 154 -11.15 -11.93 15.25
CA HIS A 154 -11.44 -11.35 13.94
C HIS A 154 -10.39 -10.32 13.50
N PHE A 155 -10.03 -9.36 14.37
CA PHE A 155 -9.00 -8.38 14.05
C PHE A 155 -7.63 -9.02 13.80
N LEU A 156 -7.23 -9.97 14.64
CA LEU A 156 -5.94 -10.63 14.53
C LEU A 156 -5.84 -11.48 13.26
N LEU A 157 -6.83 -12.31 13.00
CA LEU A 157 -6.84 -13.21 11.84
C LEU A 157 -6.94 -12.43 10.53
N HIS A 158 -7.97 -11.58 10.39
CA HIS A 158 -8.31 -10.99 9.10
C HIS A 158 -7.64 -9.65 8.81
N SER A 159 -7.21 -8.90 9.84
CA SER A 159 -6.72 -7.52 9.65
C SER A 159 -5.24 -7.32 9.97
N ILE A 160 -4.71 -8.09 10.91
CA ILE A 160 -3.30 -8.02 11.31
C ILE A 160 -2.48 -9.10 10.59
N ALA A 161 -2.83 -10.37 10.78
CA ALA A 161 -2.21 -11.47 10.06
C ALA A 161 -2.61 -11.47 8.58
N MET A 162 -3.88 -11.13 8.29
CA MET A 162 -4.50 -11.16 6.96
C MET A 162 -4.36 -12.53 6.27
N VAL A 163 -4.61 -13.57 7.05
CA VAL A 163 -4.52 -14.98 6.64
C VAL A 163 -5.92 -15.63 6.67
N THR A 164 -6.01 -16.86 6.18
CA THR A 164 -7.25 -17.65 6.19
C THR A 164 -7.35 -18.51 7.44
N GLU A 165 -8.55 -19.03 7.74
CA GLU A 165 -8.81 -19.81 8.96
C GLU A 165 -8.01 -21.11 9.02
N ASP A 166 -7.65 -21.67 7.87
CA ASP A 166 -6.87 -22.90 7.68
C ASP A 166 -5.35 -22.68 7.68
N THR A 167 -4.89 -21.42 7.71
CA THR A 167 -3.45 -21.10 7.72
C THR A 167 -2.77 -21.70 8.96
N PRO A 168 -1.63 -22.40 8.82
CA PRO A 168 -0.86 -22.90 9.96
C PRO A 168 -0.46 -21.81 10.96
N THR A 169 -0.39 -22.17 12.24
CA THR A 169 -0.12 -21.22 13.34
C THR A 169 1.20 -20.49 13.18
N GLU A 170 2.25 -21.18 12.74
CA GLU A 170 3.57 -20.61 12.48
C GLU A 170 3.54 -19.51 11.41
N GLU A 171 2.75 -19.69 10.35
CA GLU A 171 2.58 -18.71 9.28
C GLU A 171 1.73 -17.51 9.73
N GLY A 172 0.66 -17.77 10.48
CA GLY A 172 -0.19 -16.73 11.08
C GLY A 172 0.58 -15.85 12.07
N LEU A 173 1.41 -16.47 12.93
CA LEU A 173 2.29 -15.77 13.86
C LEU A 173 3.41 -15.02 13.13
N ALA A 174 4.02 -15.59 12.09
CA ALA A 174 5.01 -14.91 11.28
C ALA A 174 4.43 -13.65 10.61
N SER A 175 3.21 -13.75 10.06
CA SER A 175 2.49 -12.62 9.44
C SER A 175 2.16 -11.55 10.47
N THR A 176 1.67 -11.95 11.65
CA THR A 176 1.39 -11.03 12.78
C THR A 176 2.66 -10.30 13.23
N ARG A 177 3.77 -11.03 13.42
CA ARG A 177 5.07 -10.45 13.77
C ARG A 177 5.55 -9.45 12.73
N HIS A 178 5.43 -9.81 11.45
CA HIS A 178 5.84 -8.94 10.37
C HIS A 178 5.04 -7.64 10.33
N PHE A 179 3.71 -7.73 10.47
CA PHE A 179 2.82 -6.56 10.59
C PHE A 179 3.26 -5.66 11.74
N LEU A 180 3.47 -6.22 12.93
CA LEU A 180 3.87 -5.47 14.13
C LEU A 180 5.23 -4.78 13.97
N ARG A 181 6.22 -5.46 13.36
CA ARG A 181 7.55 -4.88 13.09
C ARG A 181 7.50 -3.69 12.12
N CYS A 182 6.50 -3.65 11.25
CA CYS A 182 6.33 -2.60 10.26
C CYS A 182 5.63 -1.35 10.83
N LEU A 183 4.89 -1.47 11.93
CA LEU A 183 4.20 -0.33 12.56
C LEU A 183 5.18 0.75 13.01
N GLY A 184 4.80 2.01 12.86
CA GLY A 184 5.55 3.15 13.38
C GLY A 184 6.84 3.51 12.61
N ARG A 185 7.22 2.78 11.54
CA ARG A 185 8.44 3.11 10.77
C ARG A 185 8.32 4.45 10.03
N TYR A 186 7.19 4.69 9.36
CA TYR A 186 6.91 5.93 8.62
C TYR A 186 5.56 6.56 8.99
N GLY A 187 4.70 5.80 9.68
CA GLY A 187 3.36 6.22 10.08
C GLY A 187 2.70 5.18 10.99
N ASN A 188 1.43 5.40 11.29
CA ASN A 188 0.69 4.61 12.29
C ASN A 188 0.37 3.18 11.83
N THR A 189 0.30 2.94 10.52
CA THR A 189 0.06 1.62 9.93
C THR A 189 1.33 1.08 9.27
N PRO A 190 1.37 -0.21 8.88
CA PRO A 190 2.59 -0.81 8.36
C PRO A 190 2.80 -0.60 6.85
N PHE A 191 1.94 0.17 6.17
CA PHE A 191 1.92 0.23 4.71
C PHE A 191 2.20 1.63 4.14
N LEU A 192 2.83 1.61 2.96
CA LEU A 192 3.04 2.72 2.07
C LEU A 192 2.36 2.46 0.72
N PHE A 193 2.06 3.53 0.00
CA PHE A 193 1.57 3.52 -1.37
C PHE A 193 2.32 4.57 -2.20
N PRO A 194 2.86 4.23 -3.39
CA PRO A 194 3.56 5.20 -4.23
C PRO A 194 2.60 6.25 -4.80
N VAL A 195 3.02 7.51 -4.79
CA VAL A 195 2.31 8.59 -5.47
C VAL A 195 2.32 8.30 -6.98
N TYR A 196 1.19 8.55 -7.65
CA TYR A 196 0.89 8.16 -9.04
C TYR A 196 0.64 6.66 -9.28
N GLY A 197 0.70 5.82 -8.24
CA GLY A 197 0.32 4.42 -8.32
C GLY A 197 1.49 3.45 -8.49
N LEU A 198 1.19 2.16 -8.42
CA LEU A 198 2.19 1.08 -8.46
C LEU A 198 2.89 0.96 -9.81
N GLY A 199 2.28 1.49 -10.87
CA GLY A 199 2.89 1.58 -12.20
C GLY A 199 4.23 2.35 -12.24
N GLU A 200 4.53 3.17 -11.24
CA GLU A 200 5.81 3.88 -11.14
C GLU A 200 6.96 2.93 -10.75
N ILE A 201 6.71 1.90 -9.94
CA ILE A 201 7.78 1.04 -9.40
C ILE A 201 8.58 0.34 -10.52
N PRO A 202 7.97 -0.32 -11.53
CA PRO A 202 8.72 -0.86 -12.66
C PRO A 202 9.50 0.20 -13.42
N GLN A 203 8.96 1.41 -13.58
CA GLN A 203 9.62 2.51 -14.29
C GLN A 203 10.85 3.01 -13.51
N CYS A 204 10.80 3.07 -12.18
CA CYS A 204 11.94 3.45 -11.35
C CYS A 204 13.13 2.50 -11.56
N PHE A 205 12.89 1.18 -11.59
CA PHE A 205 13.93 0.19 -11.88
C PHE A 205 14.37 0.22 -13.35
N CYS A 206 13.46 0.49 -14.29
CA CYS A 206 13.81 0.66 -15.70
C CYS A 206 14.78 1.85 -15.88
N ARG A 207 14.52 2.96 -15.18
CA ARG A 207 15.40 4.13 -15.16
C ARG A 207 16.78 3.79 -14.61
N MET A 208 16.86 3.03 -13.51
CA MET A 208 18.14 2.56 -12.97
C MET A 208 18.93 1.80 -14.05
N CYS A 209 18.30 0.84 -14.71
CA CYS A 209 18.95 0.09 -15.79
C CYS A 209 19.41 1.01 -16.96
N ALA A 210 18.61 2.00 -17.35
CA ALA A 210 18.98 2.95 -18.40
C ALA A 210 20.19 3.83 -18.03
N VAL A 211 20.28 4.28 -16.76
CA VAL A 211 21.42 5.06 -16.26
C VAL A 211 22.73 4.28 -16.38
N PHE A 212 22.69 2.96 -16.21
CA PHE A 212 23.84 2.06 -16.38
C PHE A 212 23.98 1.52 -17.82
N GLY A 213 23.38 2.18 -18.82
CA GLY A 213 23.58 1.87 -20.24
C GLY A 213 22.59 0.87 -20.85
N GLY A 214 21.54 0.47 -20.11
CA GLY A 214 20.46 -0.36 -20.64
C GLY A 214 19.65 0.34 -21.72
N ILE A 215 19.32 -0.38 -22.80
CA ILE A 215 18.55 0.15 -23.93
C ILE A 215 17.09 -0.31 -23.85
N TYR A 216 16.16 0.63 -24.00
CA TYR A 216 14.71 0.39 -23.95
C TYR A 216 14.04 0.57 -25.30
N CYS A 217 13.24 -0.41 -25.71
CA CYS A 217 12.47 -0.41 -26.95
C CYS A 217 11.00 -0.76 -26.69
N LEU A 218 10.14 0.24 -26.53
CA LEU A 218 8.68 0.04 -26.50
C LEU A 218 8.13 -0.13 -27.92
N ARG A 219 6.98 -0.81 -28.06
CA ARG A 219 6.35 -1.15 -29.35
C ARG A 219 7.31 -1.96 -30.25
N HIS A 220 8.09 -2.85 -29.63
CA HIS A 220 9.11 -3.65 -30.30
C HIS A 220 9.08 -5.06 -29.73
N SER A 221 8.35 -5.96 -30.39
CA SER A 221 8.24 -7.36 -29.96
C SER A 221 9.40 -8.20 -30.48
N VAL A 222 9.61 -9.35 -29.84
CA VAL A 222 10.50 -10.42 -30.26
C VAL A 222 9.68 -11.52 -30.93
N SER A 223 10.13 -11.97 -32.10
CA SER A 223 9.42 -12.97 -32.92
C SER A 223 9.81 -14.40 -32.54
N CYS A 224 11.11 -14.68 -32.36
CA CYS A 224 11.58 -16.01 -31.99
C CYS A 224 12.99 -16.01 -31.36
N LEU A 225 13.32 -17.13 -30.71
CA LEU A 225 14.65 -17.43 -30.17
C LEU A 225 15.45 -18.26 -31.17
N LEU A 226 16.72 -17.92 -31.34
CA LEU A 226 17.68 -18.70 -32.09
C LEU A 226 18.50 -19.57 -31.13
N LEU A 227 18.25 -20.88 -31.19
CA LEU A 227 18.93 -21.86 -30.35
C LEU A 227 20.12 -22.48 -31.08
N ASP A 228 21.16 -22.76 -30.31
CA ASP A 228 22.27 -23.59 -30.75
C ASP A 228 21.86 -25.06 -30.80
N LYS A 229 22.18 -25.76 -31.90
CA LYS A 229 21.74 -27.14 -32.10
C LYS A 229 22.42 -28.14 -31.15
N ASP A 230 23.67 -27.87 -30.76
CA ASP A 230 24.47 -28.81 -29.98
C ASP A 230 24.24 -28.61 -28.47
N THR A 231 24.17 -27.36 -28.03
CA THR A 231 24.04 -27.00 -26.61
C THR A 231 22.61 -26.71 -26.17
N ASN A 232 21.66 -26.61 -27.10
CA ASN A 232 20.29 -26.17 -26.86
C ASN A 232 20.19 -24.79 -26.16
N ARG A 233 21.25 -23.97 -26.19
CA ARG A 233 21.27 -22.64 -25.58
C ARG A 233 20.78 -21.56 -26.54
N CYS A 234 20.08 -20.56 -26.01
CA CYS A 234 19.72 -19.37 -26.79
C CYS A 234 20.98 -18.55 -27.11
N LYS A 235 21.20 -18.23 -28.39
CA LYS A 235 22.33 -17.42 -28.87
C LYS A 235 21.93 -16.02 -29.34
N ALA A 236 20.67 -15.86 -29.74
CA ALA A 236 20.15 -14.62 -30.29
C ALA A 236 18.61 -14.64 -30.30
N VAL A 237 18.03 -13.47 -30.56
CA VAL A 237 16.61 -13.31 -30.88
C VAL A 237 16.45 -12.70 -32.28
N ILE A 238 15.32 -12.97 -32.92
CA ILE A 238 14.86 -12.21 -34.08
C ILE A 238 13.73 -11.30 -33.63
N ASP A 239 13.87 -10.00 -33.85
CA ASP A 239 12.84 -9.04 -33.48
C ASP A 239 11.69 -8.95 -34.50
N SER A 240 10.71 -8.11 -34.21
CA SER A 240 9.56 -7.82 -35.08
C SER A 240 9.92 -7.16 -36.41
N ARG A 241 11.15 -6.69 -36.59
CA ARG A 241 11.67 -6.07 -37.81
C ARG A 241 12.58 -7.01 -38.61
N GLY A 242 12.78 -8.25 -38.13
CA GLY A 242 13.68 -9.22 -38.73
C GLY A 242 15.16 -9.02 -38.38
N GLN A 243 15.49 -8.11 -37.46
CA GLN A 243 16.86 -7.91 -37.00
C GLN A 243 17.26 -9.03 -36.04
N ARG A 244 18.45 -9.60 -36.26
CA ARG A 244 19.09 -10.55 -35.35
C ARG A 244 19.85 -9.81 -34.27
N ILE A 245 19.55 -10.09 -33.00
CA ILE A 245 20.22 -9.51 -31.83
C ILE A 245 20.82 -10.65 -31.01
N SER A 246 22.14 -10.69 -30.89
CA SER A 246 22.85 -11.72 -30.11
C SER A 246 22.71 -11.49 -28.61
N CYS A 247 22.53 -12.57 -27.84
CA CYS A 247 22.39 -12.51 -26.38
C CYS A 247 22.92 -13.79 -25.71
N SER A 248 23.56 -13.64 -24.55
CA SER A 248 24.05 -14.77 -23.73
C SER A 248 22.99 -15.30 -22.76
N HIS A 249 22.05 -14.44 -22.36
CA HIS A 249 20.95 -14.71 -21.45
C HIS A 249 19.69 -14.04 -22.00
N PHE A 250 18.53 -14.66 -21.79
CA PHE A 250 17.24 -14.11 -22.20
C PHE A 250 16.25 -14.22 -21.04
N VAL A 251 15.73 -13.09 -20.58
CA VAL A 251 14.71 -13.03 -19.52
C VAL A 251 13.39 -12.64 -20.16
N VAL A 252 12.32 -13.37 -19.87
CA VAL A 252 11.01 -13.20 -20.53
C VAL A 252 9.88 -13.43 -19.56
N GLU A 253 8.83 -12.63 -19.66
CA GLU A 253 7.61 -12.81 -18.86
C GLU A 253 6.70 -13.87 -19.50
N ASP A 254 6.00 -14.67 -18.68
CA ASP A 254 5.21 -15.84 -19.10
C ASP A 254 4.13 -15.53 -20.15
N GLY A 255 3.56 -14.33 -20.14
CA GLY A 255 2.61 -13.85 -21.15
C GLY A 255 3.18 -13.79 -22.57
N PHE A 256 4.51 -13.78 -22.75
CA PHE A 256 5.16 -13.79 -24.07
C PHE A 256 5.53 -15.20 -24.56
N ILE A 257 5.36 -16.24 -23.72
CA ILE A 257 5.59 -17.63 -24.14
C ILE A 257 4.33 -18.16 -24.82
N GLY A 258 4.48 -18.64 -26.06
CA GLY A 258 3.40 -19.26 -26.83
C GLY A 258 2.81 -20.47 -26.10
N ALA A 259 1.50 -20.67 -26.23
CA ALA A 259 0.77 -21.75 -25.58
C ALA A 259 1.31 -23.15 -25.96
N ASP A 260 1.91 -23.28 -27.15
CA ASP A 260 2.57 -24.49 -27.66
C ASP A 260 3.79 -24.93 -26.82
N ARG A 261 4.40 -24.01 -26.07
CA ARG A 261 5.54 -24.28 -25.18
C ARG A 261 5.18 -24.32 -23.71
N LYS A 262 3.91 -24.09 -23.37
CA LYS A 262 3.41 -24.28 -22.00
C LYS A 262 3.07 -25.75 -21.84
N ARG A 263 3.88 -26.48 -21.07
CA ARG A 263 3.48 -27.79 -20.57
C ARG A 263 2.42 -27.54 -19.51
N GLU A 264 1.15 -27.80 -19.82
CA GLU A 264 0.04 -27.71 -18.87
C GLU A 264 0.21 -28.79 -17.78
N ALA A 265 1.04 -28.52 -16.78
CA ALA A 265 1.13 -29.36 -15.59
C ALA A 265 0.05 -28.97 -14.56
N THR A 266 -0.34 -27.68 -14.52
CA THR A 266 -1.34 -27.15 -13.60
C THR A 266 -2.24 -26.12 -14.28
N PRO A 267 -3.55 -26.05 -13.92
CA PRO A 267 -4.45 -25.03 -14.44
C PRO A 267 -3.97 -23.64 -14.02
N THR A 268 -3.99 -22.68 -14.96
CA THR A 268 -3.70 -21.27 -14.66
C THR A 268 -4.68 -20.78 -13.59
N ARG A 269 -4.14 -20.30 -12.47
CA ARG A 269 -4.92 -19.62 -11.44
C ARG A 269 -5.18 -18.18 -11.87
N TYR A 270 -6.30 -17.62 -11.43
CA TYR A 270 -6.69 -16.26 -11.72
C TYR A 270 -6.97 -15.47 -10.44
N LEU A 271 -6.78 -14.16 -10.53
CA LEU A 271 -7.20 -13.17 -9.55
C LEU A 271 -8.43 -12.45 -10.08
N SER A 272 -9.42 -12.28 -9.22
CA SER A 272 -10.59 -11.46 -9.50
C SER A 272 -10.30 -10.02 -9.05
N ARG A 273 -10.45 -9.07 -9.97
CA ARG A 273 -10.16 -7.64 -9.73
C ARG A 273 -11.39 -6.79 -10.04
N ALA A 274 -11.63 -5.80 -9.19
CA ALA A 274 -12.54 -4.70 -9.48
C ALA A 274 -11.88 -3.35 -9.20
N VAL A 275 -12.23 -2.36 -10.02
CA VAL A 275 -11.83 -0.96 -9.85
C VAL A 275 -13.08 -0.11 -9.86
N LEU A 276 -13.26 0.70 -8.82
CA LEU A 276 -14.39 1.60 -8.66
C LEU A 276 -13.89 3.04 -8.57
N ILE A 277 -14.64 3.96 -9.17
CA ILE A 277 -14.54 5.40 -8.87
C ILE A 277 -15.75 5.74 -8.01
N THR A 278 -15.54 6.24 -6.79
CA THR A 278 -16.62 6.61 -5.86
C THR A 278 -16.61 8.09 -5.53
N ASP A 279 -17.75 8.62 -5.05
CA ASP A 279 -17.90 10.05 -4.71
C ASP A 279 -17.41 10.41 -3.30
N ARG A 280 -17.15 9.41 -2.44
CA ARG A 280 -16.70 9.60 -1.05
C ARG A 280 -16.02 8.34 -0.51
N SER A 281 -15.35 8.51 0.63
CA SER A 281 -14.72 7.44 1.41
C SER A 281 -15.76 6.47 1.98
N ILE A 282 -15.41 5.19 2.04
CA ILE A 282 -16.20 4.11 2.64
C ILE A 282 -16.46 4.33 4.14
N LEU A 283 -15.50 4.93 4.82
CA LEU A 283 -15.63 5.35 6.22
C LEU A 283 -15.47 6.88 6.29
N PRO A 284 -16.54 7.64 6.57
CA PRO A 284 -16.45 9.10 6.69
C PRO A 284 -15.45 9.53 7.78
N SER A 285 -14.73 10.63 7.52
CA SER A 285 -13.82 11.27 8.47
C SER A 285 -13.68 12.76 8.17
N ASP A 286 -13.20 13.54 9.14
CA ASP A 286 -12.99 14.98 8.98
C ASP A 286 -11.93 15.31 7.91
N SER A 287 -10.98 14.40 7.71
CA SER A 287 -10.01 14.46 6.62
C SER A 287 -10.49 13.60 5.45
N ASP A 288 -10.51 14.17 4.25
CA ASP A 288 -10.81 13.47 2.99
C ASP A 288 -9.56 12.85 2.35
N GLN A 289 -8.37 13.05 2.92
CA GLN A 289 -7.07 12.62 2.40
C GLN A 289 -6.54 11.33 3.06
N GLN A 290 -7.44 10.38 3.34
CA GLN A 290 -7.09 9.10 3.93
C GLN A 290 -6.84 8.04 2.86
N VAL A 291 -5.87 7.15 3.10
CA VAL A 291 -5.66 5.94 2.31
C VAL A 291 -5.96 4.76 3.21
N SER A 292 -6.82 3.84 2.75
CA SER A 292 -7.36 2.78 3.61
C SER A 292 -7.11 1.40 3.00
N MET A 293 -6.64 0.47 3.82
CA MET A 293 -6.71 -0.97 3.53
C MET A 293 -7.92 -1.54 4.24
N VAL A 294 -8.76 -2.27 3.53
CA VAL A 294 -9.98 -2.88 4.06
C VAL A 294 -9.96 -4.37 3.80
N THR A 295 -10.19 -5.17 4.83
CA THR A 295 -10.33 -6.62 4.71
C THR A 295 -11.79 -7.01 4.86
N VAL A 296 -12.29 -7.75 3.87
CA VAL A 296 -13.65 -8.27 3.84
C VAL A 296 -13.55 -9.79 3.93
N PRO A 297 -13.84 -10.41 5.09
CA PRO A 297 -13.85 -11.85 5.21
C PRO A 297 -14.87 -12.50 4.25
N PRO A 298 -14.75 -13.82 4.00
CA PRO A 298 -15.71 -14.56 3.18
C PRO A 298 -17.16 -14.29 3.60
N ILE A 299 -18.00 -13.86 2.66
CA ILE A 299 -19.43 -13.62 2.92
C ILE A 299 -20.19 -14.93 3.18
N ALA A 300 -19.72 -16.03 2.59
CA ALA A 300 -20.26 -17.36 2.75
C ALA A 300 -19.12 -18.38 2.63
N ALA A 301 -19.35 -19.60 3.13
CA ALA A 301 -18.41 -20.70 3.00
C ALA A 301 -18.04 -20.92 1.52
N GLY A 302 -16.75 -21.04 1.24
CA GLY A 302 -16.23 -21.21 -0.13
C GLY A 302 -16.06 -19.92 -0.94
N CYS A 303 -16.51 -18.75 -0.44
CA CYS A 303 -16.17 -17.46 -1.04
C CYS A 303 -14.75 -17.05 -0.61
N PRO A 304 -13.98 -16.39 -1.49
CA PRO A 304 -12.67 -15.89 -1.12
C PRO A 304 -12.80 -14.65 -0.21
N ALA A 305 -11.82 -14.45 0.68
CA ALA A 305 -11.65 -13.17 1.35
C ALA A 305 -11.27 -12.08 0.33
N VAL A 306 -11.84 -10.89 0.46
CA VAL A 306 -11.60 -9.76 -0.45
C VAL A 306 -10.74 -8.71 0.25
N LYS A 307 -9.65 -8.32 -0.42
CA LYS A 307 -8.81 -7.20 -0.03
C LYS A 307 -9.24 -5.98 -0.82
N MET A 308 -9.47 -4.87 -0.13
CA MET A 308 -9.85 -3.61 -0.75
C MET A 308 -8.88 -2.50 -0.37
N VAL A 309 -8.41 -1.74 -1.36
CA VAL A 309 -7.56 -0.55 -1.16
C VAL A 309 -8.31 0.67 -1.66
N GLU A 310 -8.52 1.64 -0.78
CA GLU A 310 -9.15 2.91 -1.08
C GLU A 310 -8.08 4.01 -1.15
N LEU A 311 -8.02 4.69 -2.29
CA LEU A 311 -7.06 5.75 -2.58
C LEU A 311 -7.80 7.09 -2.69
N CYS A 312 -7.32 8.10 -1.96
CA CYS A 312 -7.82 9.47 -2.02
C CYS A 312 -7.07 10.30 -3.09
N PRO A 313 -7.56 11.49 -3.46
CA PRO A 313 -6.93 12.31 -4.51
C PRO A 313 -5.45 12.66 -4.26
N SER A 314 -5.00 12.73 -3.00
CA SER A 314 -3.59 13.04 -2.72
C SER A 314 -2.60 11.93 -3.08
N THR A 315 -3.05 10.71 -3.39
CA THR A 315 -2.18 9.68 -4.00
C THR A 315 -1.89 9.97 -5.47
N MET A 316 -2.55 10.99 -6.05
CA MET A 316 -2.45 11.36 -7.46
C MET A 316 -2.94 10.26 -8.42
N THR A 317 -3.82 9.38 -7.95
CA THR A 317 -4.43 8.30 -8.76
C THR A 317 -5.87 8.60 -9.19
N CYS A 318 -6.48 9.67 -8.66
CA CYS A 318 -7.84 10.09 -9.03
C CYS A 318 -8.04 11.61 -8.87
N MET A 319 -9.14 12.12 -9.41
CA MET A 319 -9.49 13.54 -9.34
C MET A 319 -10.10 13.93 -7.96
N PRO A 320 -10.00 15.20 -7.54
CA PRO A 320 -10.66 15.73 -6.35
C PRO A 320 -12.17 15.47 -6.36
N GLY A 321 -12.69 15.15 -5.19
CA GLY A 321 -14.09 14.77 -5.02
C GLY A 321 -14.38 13.31 -5.36
N THR A 322 -13.39 12.55 -5.85
CA THR A 322 -13.51 11.10 -6.07
C THR A 322 -12.52 10.31 -5.24
N TYR A 323 -12.76 9.01 -5.12
CA TYR A 323 -11.81 8.02 -4.61
C TYR A 323 -11.66 6.89 -5.62
N LEU A 324 -10.47 6.31 -5.69
CA LEU A 324 -10.20 5.12 -6.48
C LEU A 324 -10.14 3.91 -5.55
N VAL A 325 -11.06 2.96 -5.74
CA VAL A 325 -11.18 1.79 -4.89
C VAL A 325 -10.84 0.55 -5.70
N HIS A 326 -9.90 -0.24 -5.20
CA HIS A 326 -9.48 -1.49 -5.80
C HIS A 326 -9.93 -2.66 -4.94
N LEU A 327 -10.51 -3.70 -5.52
CA LEU A 327 -10.86 -4.95 -4.84
C LEU A 327 -10.12 -6.13 -5.48
N THR A 328 -9.57 -7.02 -4.66
CA THR A 328 -8.82 -8.21 -5.10
C THR A 328 -9.21 -9.42 -4.28
N CYS A 329 -9.41 -10.56 -4.95
CA CYS A 329 -9.47 -11.86 -4.29
C CYS A 329 -8.97 -12.97 -5.22
N GLN A 330 -8.76 -14.17 -4.67
CA GLN A 330 -8.58 -15.35 -5.50
C GLN A 330 -9.84 -15.58 -6.34
N SER A 331 -9.69 -15.90 -7.62
CA SER A 331 -10.83 -16.14 -8.51
C SER A 331 -11.47 -17.50 -8.20
N ALA A 332 -12.78 -17.50 -7.99
CA ALA A 332 -13.62 -18.70 -7.99
C ALA A 332 -14.50 -18.78 -9.26
N GLY A 333 -14.76 -17.63 -9.89
CA GLY A 333 -15.40 -17.52 -11.19
C GLY A 333 -14.99 -16.24 -11.90
N SER A 334 -15.93 -15.60 -12.61
CA SER A 334 -15.66 -14.26 -13.15
C SER A 334 -15.48 -13.24 -12.03
N ALA A 335 -14.64 -12.22 -12.26
CA ALA A 335 -14.44 -11.15 -11.29
C ALA A 335 -15.74 -10.44 -10.89
N TYR A 336 -16.72 -10.39 -11.79
CA TYR A 336 -18.05 -9.86 -11.49
C TYR A 336 -18.79 -10.74 -10.48
N GLN A 337 -18.80 -12.06 -10.66
CA GLN A 337 -19.46 -13.00 -9.74
C GLN A 337 -18.82 -12.95 -8.35
N ASP A 338 -17.49 -12.87 -8.29
CA ASP A 338 -16.76 -12.89 -7.03
C ASP A 338 -16.91 -11.57 -6.26
N LEU A 339 -16.93 -10.42 -6.96
CA LEU A 339 -16.81 -9.10 -6.31
C LEU A 339 -18.08 -8.27 -6.31
N SER A 340 -19.03 -8.46 -7.24
CA SER A 340 -20.29 -7.69 -7.25
C SER A 340 -21.09 -7.81 -5.95
N PRO A 341 -21.15 -8.97 -5.24
CA PRO A 341 -21.87 -9.05 -3.97
C PRO A 341 -21.26 -8.17 -2.88
N VAL A 342 -19.94 -8.01 -2.86
CA VAL A 342 -19.24 -7.10 -1.94
C VAL A 342 -19.54 -5.65 -2.32
N VAL A 343 -19.46 -5.33 -3.62
CA VAL A 343 -19.70 -3.96 -4.11
C VAL A 343 -21.12 -3.50 -3.79
N THR A 344 -22.14 -4.29 -4.12
CA THR A 344 -23.55 -3.92 -3.87
C THR A 344 -23.89 -3.86 -2.38
N ARG A 345 -23.11 -4.53 -1.51
CA ARG A 345 -23.31 -4.48 -0.05
C ARG A 345 -22.63 -3.28 0.61
N MET A 346 -21.50 -2.81 0.07
CA MET A 346 -20.70 -1.73 0.67
C MET A 346 -20.91 -0.37 0.00
N PHE A 347 -21.42 -0.35 -1.24
CA PHE A 347 -21.57 0.85 -2.05
C PHE A 347 -22.97 0.95 -2.65
N ARG A 348 -23.41 2.19 -2.89
CA ARG A 348 -24.61 2.47 -3.66
C ARG A 348 -24.33 2.27 -5.15
N THR A 349 -25.01 1.28 -5.73
CA THR A 349 -25.05 0.98 -7.16
C THR A 349 -26.48 1.17 -7.69
N PRO A 350 -26.70 1.22 -9.02
CA PRO A 350 -28.05 1.24 -9.59
C PRO A 350 -28.94 0.05 -9.16
N GLU A 351 -28.33 -1.05 -8.73
CA GLU A 351 -28.99 -2.28 -8.28
C GLU A 351 -29.29 -2.29 -6.77
N SER A 352 -28.72 -1.33 -6.02
CA SER A 352 -28.92 -1.22 -4.57
C SER A 352 -30.19 -0.40 -4.25
N HIS A 353 -31.12 -0.97 -3.47
CA HIS A 353 -32.39 -0.32 -3.16
C HIS A 353 -32.42 0.49 -1.85
N ASP A 354 -31.49 0.26 -0.90
CA ASP A 354 -31.60 0.79 0.49
C ASP A 354 -30.27 1.27 1.13
N GLN A 355 -29.41 2.00 0.42
CA GLN A 355 -28.13 2.49 0.97
C GLN A 355 -27.95 4.00 0.81
N GLU A 356 -28.75 4.82 1.53
CA GLU A 356 -28.68 6.30 1.47
C GLU A 356 -27.40 6.90 2.10
N SER A 357 -26.68 6.17 2.94
CA SER A 357 -25.42 6.64 3.55
C SER A 357 -24.15 6.13 2.85
N SER A 358 -24.21 5.04 2.09
CA SER A 358 -23.04 4.45 1.42
C SER A 358 -22.48 5.34 0.30
N PRO A 359 -21.17 5.25 -0.01
CA PRO A 359 -20.60 5.94 -1.17
C PRO A 359 -21.25 5.48 -2.47
N THR A 360 -21.42 6.40 -3.42
CA THR A 360 -21.98 6.10 -4.74
C THR A 360 -20.89 5.66 -5.69
N VAL A 361 -21.10 4.54 -6.38
CA VAL A 361 -20.24 4.10 -7.49
C VAL A 361 -20.55 4.94 -8.72
N LEU A 362 -19.57 5.71 -9.18
CA LEU A 362 -19.67 6.55 -10.38
C LEU A 362 -19.25 5.79 -11.65
N TRP A 363 -18.32 4.84 -11.49
CA TRP A 363 -17.83 3.97 -12.55
C TRP A 363 -17.24 2.69 -11.94
N CYS A 364 -17.35 1.57 -12.65
CA CYS A 364 -16.79 0.29 -12.22
C CYS A 364 -16.24 -0.53 -13.39
N LEU A 365 -15.17 -1.28 -13.14
CA LEU A 365 -14.58 -2.28 -14.03
C LEU A 365 -14.34 -3.56 -13.25
N TYR A 366 -14.68 -4.70 -13.84
CA TYR A 366 -14.39 -6.05 -13.33
C TYR A 366 -13.56 -6.80 -14.36
N PHE A 367 -12.50 -7.47 -13.94
CA PHE A 367 -11.68 -8.30 -14.83
C PHE A 367 -10.92 -9.37 -14.04
N ASN A 368 -10.62 -10.48 -14.70
CA ASN A 368 -9.73 -11.51 -14.18
C ASN A 368 -8.31 -11.27 -14.70
N MET A 369 -7.31 -11.51 -13.86
CA MET A 369 -5.89 -11.44 -14.21
C MET A 369 -5.24 -12.78 -13.89
N ALA A 370 -4.33 -13.26 -14.74
CA ALA A 370 -3.57 -14.48 -14.43
C ALA A 370 -2.72 -14.28 -13.16
N ASP A 371 -2.71 -15.28 -12.28
CA ASP A 371 -1.93 -15.27 -11.05
C ASP A 371 -0.52 -15.82 -11.32
N GLY A 372 0.48 -14.96 -11.17
CA GLY A 372 1.88 -15.30 -11.42
C GLY A 372 2.52 -16.20 -10.36
N SER A 373 1.88 -16.42 -9.22
CA SER A 373 2.43 -17.28 -8.16
C SER A 373 2.43 -18.78 -8.50
N GLY A 374 1.59 -19.20 -9.46
CA GLY A 374 1.44 -20.60 -9.86
C GLY A 374 2.50 -21.13 -10.84
N LEU A 375 3.45 -20.30 -11.27
CA LEU A 375 4.51 -20.70 -12.18
C LEU A 375 5.62 -21.44 -11.41
N GLU A 376 5.48 -22.75 -11.27
CA GLU A 376 6.59 -23.61 -10.90
C GLU A 376 7.55 -23.72 -12.09
N GLY A 377 8.76 -23.17 -11.94
CA GLY A 377 9.78 -23.14 -13.00
C GLY A 377 10.28 -24.51 -13.48
N GLU A 378 9.79 -25.61 -12.91
CA GLU A 378 10.22 -26.98 -13.23
C GLU A 378 9.46 -27.63 -14.40
N GLY A 379 8.49 -26.94 -15.01
CA GLY A 379 7.63 -27.52 -16.06
C GLY A 379 8.00 -27.19 -17.52
N HIS A 380 8.81 -26.16 -17.78
CA HIS A 380 9.05 -25.69 -19.15
C HIS A 380 10.34 -26.27 -19.75
N ASP A 381 10.24 -26.83 -20.96
CA ASP A 381 11.39 -27.27 -21.77
C ASP A 381 12.10 -26.05 -22.39
N LEU A 382 12.60 -25.16 -21.52
CA LEU A 382 13.31 -23.95 -21.91
C LEU A 382 14.83 -24.19 -21.86
N PRO A 383 15.58 -23.57 -22.78
CA PRO A 383 17.04 -23.51 -22.70
C PRO A 383 17.53 -23.05 -21.33
N SER A 384 18.66 -23.58 -20.85
CA SER A 384 19.22 -23.28 -19.53
C SER A 384 19.58 -21.80 -19.29
N ASN A 385 19.71 -21.01 -20.36
CA ASN A 385 19.97 -19.56 -20.31
C ASN A 385 18.75 -18.70 -20.68
N VAL A 386 17.57 -19.29 -20.68
CA VAL A 386 16.28 -18.60 -20.80
C VAL A 386 15.59 -18.64 -19.44
N TYR A 387 15.29 -17.48 -18.88
CA TYR A 387 14.72 -17.34 -17.54
C TYR A 387 13.31 -16.75 -17.64
N LEU A 388 12.38 -17.36 -16.92
CA LEU A 388 10.98 -16.95 -16.90
C LEU A 388 10.69 -16.05 -15.70
N CYS A 389 10.04 -14.92 -15.98
CA CYS A 389 9.42 -14.07 -14.97
C CYS A 389 7.90 -14.32 -14.96
N SER A 390 7.32 -14.26 -13.77
CA SER A 390 5.88 -14.39 -13.60
C SER A 390 5.19 -13.04 -13.66
N GLY A 391 3.90 -13.06 -13.94
CA GLY A 391 3.03 -11.91 -13.68
C GLY A 391 2.83 -11.62 -12.18
N PRO A 392 1.91 -10.70 -11.85
CA PRO A 392 1.57 -10.35 -10.47
C PRO A 392 0.92 -11.51 -9.69
N ASP A 393 1.23 -11.62 -8.40
CA ASP A 393 0.64 -12.59 -7.47
C ASP A 393 -0.49 -12.00 -6.60
N ALA A 394 -1.26 -12.87 -5.93
CA ALA A 394 -2.35 -12.51 -5.01
C ALA A 394 -1.93 -11.82 -3.69
N GLY A 395 -0.63 -11.85 -3.36
CA GLY A 395 -0.10 -11.32 -2.10
C GLY A 395 -0.30 -9.80 -1.99
N LEU A 396 -0.38 -9.28 -0.76
CA LEU A 396 -0.50 -7.83 -0.55
C LEU A 396 0.80 -7.09 -0.88
N GLY A 397 1.95 -7.71 -0.56
CA GLY A 397 3.28 -7.15 -0.80
C GLY A 397 3.90 -7.56 -2.13
N HIS A 398 5.20 -7.30 -2.27
CA HIS A 398 5.98 -7.51 -3.49
C HIS A 398 7.08 -8.57 -3.33
N GLU A 399 7.03 -9.37 -2.26
CA GLU A 399 8.06 -10.36 -1.91
C GLU A 399 8.31 -11.40 -3.01
N HIS A 400 7.27 -11.81 -3.74
CA HIS A 400 7.40 -12.77 -4.84
C HIS A 400 8.24 -12.20 -5.99
N ALA A 401 7.91 -10.99 -6.46
CA ALA A 401 8.61 -10.33 -7.55
C ALA A 401 10.09 -10.07 -7.22
N VAL A 402 10.39 -9.59 -6.00
CA VAL A 402 11.77 -9.32 -5.58
C VAL A 402 12.58 -10.61 -5.46
N ARG A 403 12.03 -11.65 -4.83
CA ARG A 403 12.71 -12.96 -4.73
C ARG A 403 12.98 -13.57 -6.09
N GLN A 404 12.01 -13.51 -7.01
CA GLN A 404 12.19 -14.01 -8.37
C GLN A 404 13.29 -13.25 -9.11
N ALA A 405 13.27 -11.91 -9.06
CA ALA A 405 14.30 -11.09 -9.69
C ALA A 405 15.70 -11.39 -9.13
N GLN A 406 15.83 -11.52 -7.81
CA GLN A 406 17.09 -11.87 -7.16
C GLN A 406 17.57 -13.27 -7.54
N ALA A 407 16.67 -14.26 -7.58
CA ALA A 407 17.01 -15.62 -7.97
C ALA A 407 17.45 -15.72 -9.43
N ILE A 408 16.80 -14.99 -10.35
CA ILE A 408 17.23 -14.90 -11.75
C ILE A 408 18.59 -14.20 -11.85
N PHE A 409 18.78 -13.10 -11.13
CA PHE A 409 20.06 -12.38 -11.10
C PHE A 409 21.21 -13.29 -10.66
N GLN A 410 21.05 -14.04 -9.56
CA GLN A 410 22.07 -14.96 -9.05
C GLN A 410 22.38 -16.12 -10.03
N LYS A 411 21.41 -16.54 -10.85
CA LYS A 411 21.66 -17.53 -11.91
C LYS A 411 22.46 -16.96 -13.09
N ILE A 412 22.40 -15.65 -13.31
CA ILE A 412 23.12 -14.97 -14.40
C ILE A 412 24.51 -14.51 -13.91
N LEU A 413 24.57 -13.96 -12.69
CA LEU A 413 25.74 -13.35 -12.06
C LEU A 413 25.85 -13.83 -10.59
N PRO A 414 26.40 -15.03 -10.33
CA PRO A 414 26.38 -15.65 -9.00
C PRO A 414 27.26 -14.96 -7.96
N GLU A 415 28.36 -14.35 -8.38
CA GLU A 415 29.34 -13.69 -7.51
C GLU A 415 29.07 -12.19 -7.32
N GLU A 416 28.05 -11.64 -7.98
CA GLU A 416 27.76 -10.20 -7.97
C GLU A 416 26.72 -9.83 -6.92
N GLU A 417 26.79 -8.59 -6.45
CA GLU A 417 25.82 -8.06 -5.52
C GLU A 417 24.51 -7.69 -6.24
N PHE A 418 23.36 -8.08 -5.67
CA PHE A 418 22.07 -7.70 -6.21
C PHE A 418 21.74 -6.23 -5.93
N CYS A 419 21.71 -5.43 -7.01
CA CYS A 419 21.39 -4.00 -7.04
C CYS A 419 22.12 -3.17 -5.96
N PRO A 420 23.46 -3.06 -6.03
CA PRO A 420 24.22 -2.23 -5.11
C PRO A 420 23.84 -0.74 -5.24
N PRO A 421 24.16 0.09 -4.24
CA PRO A 421 23.99 1.54 -4.35
C PRO A 421 24.74 2.08 -5.57
N ALA A 422 24.10 2.95 -6.34
CA ALA A 422 24.82 3.69 -7.38
C ALA A 422 25.92 4.56 -6.72
N PRO A 423 27.19 4.48 -7.17
CA PRO A 423 28.25 5.31 -6.61
C PRO A 423 27.92 6.79 -6.83
N ASN A 424 27.92 7.56 -5.74
CA ASN A 424 27.67 9.00 -5.81
C ASN A 424 28.96 9.69 -6.31
N PRO A 425 28.92 10.45 -7.43
CA PRO A 425 30.10 11.14 -7.93
C PRO A 425 30.72 12.11 -6.91
N GLU A 426 29.89 12.64 -6.00
CA GLU A 426 30.31 13.56 -4.94
C GLU A 426 31.08 12.87 -3.81
N ASP A 427 30.97 11.54 -3.68
CA ASP A 427 31.72 10.78 -2.67
C ASP A 427 33.14 10.43 -3.14
N ILE A 428 33.49 10.75 -4.41
CA ILE A 428 34.83 10.53 -4.97
C ILE A 428 35.72 11.71 -4.55
N VAL A 429 36.51 11.51 -3.48
CA VAL A 429 37.55 12.47 -3.08
C VAL A 429 38.68 12.42 -4.11
N TYR A 430 38.87 13.51 -4.85
CA TYR A 430 40.03 13.68 -5.73
C TYR A 430 41.23 14.12 -4.89
N ASP A 431 42.24 13.27 -4.76
CA ASP A 431 43.54 13.65 -4.20
C ASP A 431 44.27 14.55 -5.21
N GLY A 432 44.17 15.87 -5.04
CA GLY A 432 44.93 16.83 -5.86
C GLY A 432 44.54 18.30 -5.64
N ASP A 433 44.98 18.91 -4.54
CA ASP A 433 46.02 19.96 -4.58
C ASP A 433 46.24 20.60 -3.19
N ASN A 434 47.32 20.17 -2.55
CA ASN A 434 47.97 20.92 -1.47
C ASN A 434 49.34 21.40 -2.02
N ASN A 435 49.58 22.72 -1.90
CA ASN A 435 50.78 23.52 -2.25
C ASN A 435 50.97 24.01 -3.71
N SER A 436 50.68 25.29 -3.98
CA SER A 436 51.63 26.41 -3.75
C SER A 436 51.18 27.73 -4.40
N SER A 437 51.08 28.81 -3.61
CA SER A 437 51.94 30.01 -3.73
C SER A 437 51.36 31.21 -2.97
N SER A 438 52.28 31.90 -2.34
CA SER A 438 52.18 33.02 -1.41
C SER A 438 51.83 34.36 -2.07
N THR A 439 51.05 35.21 -1.38
CA THR A 439 51.35 36.65 -1.31
C THR A 439 50.72 37.29 -0.05
N PRO A 440 51.52 37.93 0.83
CA PRO A 440 51.02 38.93 1.76
C PRO A 440 51.51 40.34 1.38
N GLY A 441 50.63 41.35 1.44
CA GLY A 441 51.05 42.76 1.54
C GLY A 441 50.27 43.80 0.73
N ASP A 442 49.65 44.72 1.48
CA ASP A 442 49.45 46.16 1.25
C ASP A 442 48.31 46.72 0.36
N GLY A 443 47.29 47.29 1.03
CA GLY A 443 47.12 48.76 1.09
C GLY A 443 46.07 49.47 0.21
N GLU A 444 44.97 49.92 0.86
CA GLU A 444 44.13 51.12 0.54
C GLU A 444 43.31 51.14 -0.76
N THR A 445 42.03 51.56 -0.88
CA THR A 445 41.11 52.42 -0.10
C THR A 445 39.65 52.25 -0.63
N LEU A 446 38.64 52.41 0.25
CA LEU A 446 37.30 53.08 0.12
C LEU A 446 36.42 52.82 -1.14
N GLU A 447 35.10 52.61 -1.15
CA GLU A 447 33.95 53.19 -0.41
C GLU A 447 32.62 52.54 -0.93
N GLY A 448 31.50 52.64 -0.18
CA GLY A 448 30.11 52.52 -0.70
C GLY A 448 29.31 51.26 -0.30
N GLU A 449 28.74 51.22 0.92
CA GLU A 449 27.27 51.33 1.18
C GLU A 449 26.45 50.03 1.02
N GLU A 450 26.15 49.36 2.14
CA GLU A 450 24.91 48.60 2.33
C GLU A 450 24.24 49.04 3.64
N GLU A 451 23.05 49.62 3.49
CA GLU A 451 22.13 49.96 4.57
C GLU A 451 21.58 48.69 5.24
N LYS A 452 21.56 48.70 6.59
CA LYS A 452 20.72 47.85 7.43
C LYS A 452 19.62 48.71 8.01
N GLU A 453 18.38 48.22 7.99
CA GLU A 453 17.42 48.51 9.06
C GLU A 453 16.78 47.22 9.62
N LYS A 454 16.71 47.23 10.97
CA LYS A 454 16.23 46.23 11.92
C LYS A 454 14.76 46.49 12.27
N VAL A 455 14.05 45.49 12.81
CA VAL A 455 13.17 45.61 14.01
C VAL A 455 13.11 44.22 14.67
N GLU A 456 13.87 43.94 15.73
CA GLU A 456 13.58 44.02 17.19
C GLU A 456 13.01 42.72 17.79
N GLY A 457 13.73 42.23 18.82
CA GLY A 457 13.25 41.30 19.83
C GLY A 457 13.55 41.91 21.20
N GLU A 458 12.55 41.89 22.09
CA GLU A 458 12.68 42.34 23.46
C GLU A 458 13.17 41.21 24.37
N LYS A 459 14.09 41.58 25.27
CA LYS A 459 14.57 40.81 26.42
C LYS A 459 13.82 41.29 27.67
N GLU A 460 13.56 40.37 28.60
CA GLU A 460 13.46 40.71 30.03
C GLU A 460 14.38 39.80 30.86
N GLU A 461 14.90 40.40 31.92
CA GLU A 461 16.09 40.03 32.71
C GLU A 461 15.88 38.94 33.77
N LYS A 462 17.01 38.32 34.15
CA LYS A 462 17.24 37.59 35.40
C LYS A 462 17.69 38.55 36.51
N VAL A 463 17.30 38.28 37.75
CA VAL A 463 18.14 38.52 38.95
C VAL A 463 18.00 37.34 39.93
N GLU A 464 19.14 36.99 40.51
CA GLU A 464 19.46 35.86 41.40
C GLU A 464 19.10 36.10 42.88
N GLY A 465 19.10 35.02 43.66
CA GLY A 465 19.11 35.04 45.13
C GLY A 465 19.67 33.72 45.70
N GLU A 466 20.75 33.85 46.47
CA GLU A 466 21.65 32.85 47.10
C GLU A 466 20.99 32.04 48.25
N VAL A 467 21.30 30.73 48.36
CA VAL A 467 22.16 30.02 49.37
C VAL A 467 21.57 29.86 50.79
N GLU A 468 21.39 28.61 51.24
CA GLU A 468 22.00 28.06 52.47
C GLU A 468 21.86 26.52 52.55
N GLU A 469 22.98 25.88 52.89
CA GLU A 469 23.17 24.45 53.17
C GLU A 469 22.80 24.15 54.63
N GLU A 470 22.34 22.93 54.95
CA GLU A 470 22.66 22.31 56.25
C GLU A 470 22.63 20.76 56.21
N GLU A 471 23.85 20.22 56.35
CA GLU A 471 24.34 19.04 57.06
C GLU A 471 23.49 17.76 57.27
N THR A 472 24.06 16.66 56.78
CA THR A 472 23.94 15.29 57.30
C THR A 472 24.76 15.05 58.59
N PRO A 473 24.40 14.04 59.40
CA PRO A 473 25.39 13.22 60.07
C PRO A 473 25.33 11.74 59.68
N LYS A 474 26.51 11.11 59.72
CA LYS A 474 26.81 9.68 59.54
C LYS A 474 26.84 8.94 60.89
N GLU A 475 26.96 7.61 60.76
CA GLU A 475 27.31 6.57 61.77
C GLU A 475 26.09 5.97 62.48
N GLU A 476 25.95 4.65 62.68
CA GLU A 476 26.96 3.63 62.96
C GLU A 476 26.43 2.19 62.69
N GLN A 477 27.35 1.23 62.67
CA GLN A 477 27.18 -0.21 62.45
C GLN A 477 26.36 -0.91 63.55
N SER A 478 25.70 -2.05 63.24
CA SER A 478 25.99 -3.38 63.85
C SER A 478 24.86 -4.43 63.74
N LEU A 479 25.31 -5.67 63.40
CA LEU A 479 24.96 -6.99 63.97
C LEU A 479 23.52 -7.57 63.92
N GLN A 480 23.43 -8.68 63.19
CA GLN A 480 22.83 -9.99 63.55
C GLN A 480 21.89 -10.06 64.77
N THR A 481 20.67 -10.59 64.61
CA THR A 481 20.19 -11.82 65.30
C THR A 481 18.86 -12.33 64.73
N GLU A 482 18.65 -13.62 64.96
CA GLU A 482 17.57 -14.53 64.60
C GLU A 482 16.15 -14.09 65.02
N GLU A 483 15.13 -14.39 64.20
CA GLU A 483 14.16 -15.49 64.43
C GLU A 483 13.40 -15.83 63.13
#